data_AF-A0A372GJY0-F1
#
_entry.id   AF-A0A372GJY0-F1
#
_cell.length_a   1.000
_cell.length_b   1.000
_cell.length_c   1.000
_cell.angle_alpha   90.00
_cell.angle_beta   90.00
_cell.angle_gamma   90.00
#
_symmetry.space_group_name_H-M   'P 1'
#
loop_
_entity.id
_entity.type
_entity.pdbx_description
1 polymer ?
#
loop_
_entity_poly.entity_id
_entity_poly.type
_entity_poly.pdbx_seq_one_letter_code
_entity_poly.pdbx_strand_id
1 'polypeptide(L)'
;MTTTPHGSALDELRAAYHEQLTRLAAERDAARRQARRAQAQADVARADLASLKSRVAELLNAAARHLPDLPAVEAPDAPERPAPRRALPAPAEERPARAA
;
A
#
# COMPACT_ATOMS: atom_id res chain seq x y z
N MET A 1 -9.48 1.91 58.08
CA MET A 1 -8.74 1.44 56.88
C MET A 1 -9.77 1.11 55.82
N THR A 2 -10.28 2.14 55.15
CA THR A 2 -11.35 2.05 54.14
C THR A 2 -10.68 2.06 52.78
N THR A 3 -10.22 0.91 52.31
CA THR A 3 -9.73 0.72 50.94
C THR A 3 -10.93 0.76 50.00
N THR A 4 -11.10 1.88 49.30
CA THR A 4 -12.22 2.08 48.38
C THR A 4 -12.02 1.21 47.12
N PRO A 5 -12.83 0.17 46.89
CA PRO A 5 -12.62 -0.78 45.79
C PRO A 5 -12.96 -0.20 44.40
N HIS A 6 -13.40 1.06 44.33
CA HIS A 6 -13.86 1.70 43.09
C HIS A 6 -12.71 2.30 42.27
N GLY A 7 -11.57 2.63 42.91
CA GLY A 7 -10.38 3.12 42.21
C GLY A 7 -9.73 2.02 41.36
N SER A 8 -9.60 0.81 41.92
CA SER A 8 -8.96 -0.32 41.24
C SER A 8 -9.74 -0.80 40.01
N ALA A 9 -11.07 -0.86 40.08
CA ALA A 9 -11.90 -1.31 38.95
C ALA A 9 -11.83 -0.36 37.73
N LEU A 10 -11.73 0.96 37.96
CA LEU A 10 -11.56 1.92 36.87
C LEU A 10 -10.16 1.87 36.26
N ASP A 11 -9.14 1.64 37.09
CA ASP A 11 -7.77 1.49 36.61
C ASP A 11 -7.58 0.19 35.83
N GLU A 12 -8.23 -0.90 36.23
CA GLU A 12 -8.30 -2.16 35.47
C GLU A 12 -8.96 -1.97 34.10
N LEU A 13 -10.09 -1.24 34.04
CA LEU A 13 -10.75 -0.94 32.77
C LEU A 13 -9.87 -0.05 31.86
N ARG A 14 -9.20 0.95 32.43
CA ARG A 14 -8.26 1.80 31.70
C ARG A 14 -7.08 0.99 31.16
N ALA A 15 -6.52 0.09 31.96
CA ALA A 15 -5.44 -0.79 31.56
C ALA A 15 -5.87 -1.71 30.41
N ALA A 16 -7.03 -2.37 30.54
CA ALA A 16 -7.57 -3.24 29.49
C ALA A 16 -7.80 -2.47 28.17
N TYR A 17 -8.30 -1.23 28.24
CA TYR A 17 -8.48 -0.41 27.05
C TYR A 17 -7.14 0.03 26.43
N HIS A 18 -6.15 0.39 27.25
CA HIS A 18 -4.81 0.71 26.78
C HIS A 18 -4.13 -0.47 26.09
N GLU A 19 -4.30 -1.68 26.63
CA GLU A 19 -3.83 -2.92 26.01
C GLU A 19 -4.50 -3.14 24.65
N GLN A 20 -5.82 -2.95 24.55
CA GLN A 20 -6.55 -3.07 23.29
C GLN A 20 -6.06 -2.05 22.25
N LEU A 21 -5.88 -0.79 22.63
CA LEU A 21 -5.34 0.24 21.74
C LEU A 21 -3.91 -0.07 21.29
N THR A 22 -3.08 -0.57 22.19
CA THR A 22 -1.70 -0.96 21.89
C THR A 22 -1.66 -2.13 20.91
N ARG A 23 -2.51 -3.13 21.12
CA ARG A 23 -2.67 -4.26 20.20
C ARG A 23 -3.12 -3.81 18.81
N LEU A 24 -4.14 -2.95 18.74
CA LEU A 24 -4.64 -2.43 17.47
C LEU A 24 -3.58 -1.62 16.72
N ALA A 25 -2.79 -0.80 17.44
CA ALA A 25 -1.69 -0.06 16.85
C ALA A 25 -0.60 -0.99 16.29
N ALA A 26 -0.26 -2.06 17.02
CA ALA A 26 0.70 -3.07 16.58
C ALA A 26 0.22 -3.82 15.34
N GLU A 27 -1.04 -4.22 15.29
CA GLU A 27 -1.67 -4.88 14.14
C GLU A 27 -1.69 -3.96 12.91
N ARG A 28 -2.06 -2.69 13.09
CA ARG A 28 -2.01 -1.68 12.02
C ARG A 28 -0.59 -1.52 11.47
N ASP A 29 0.40 -1.44 12.34
CA ASP A 29 1.79 -1.23 11.92
C ASP A 29 2.36 -2.48 11.24
N ALA A 30 1.95 -3.68 11.67
CA ALA A 30 2.25 -4.92 10.95
C ALA A 30 1.63 -4.93 9.54
N ALA A 31 0.35 -4.57 9.41
CA ALA A 31 -0.33 -4.47 8.12
C ALA A 31 0.34 -3.44 7.19
N ARG A 32 0.74 -2.28 7.73
CA ARG A 32 1.49 -1.26 6.98
C ARG A 32 2.83 -1.77 6.46
N ARG A 33 3.58 -2.53 7.29
CA ARG A 33 4.83 -3.15 6.85
C ARG A 33 4.59 -4.19 5.75
N GLN A 34 3.54 -5.00 5.89
CA GLN A 34 3.18 -5.98 4.87
C GLN A 34 2.80 -5.32 3.54
N ALA A 35 1.98 -4.26 3.58
CA ALA A 35 1.61 -3.49 2.39
C ALA A 35 2.84 -2.90 1.67
N ARG A 36 3.81 -2.33 2.43
CA ARG A 36 5.06 -1.81 1.84
C ARG A 36 5.89 -2.90 1.17
N ARG A 37 5.98 -4.09 1.78
CA ARG A 37 6.69 -5.25 1.19
C ARG A 37 6.01 -5.73 -0.09
N ALA A 38 4.69 -5.86 -0.08
CA ALA A 38 3.92 -6.26 -1.25
C ALA A 38 4.07 -5.25 -2.40
N GLN A 39 4.06 -3.94 -2.09
CA GLN A 39 4.28 -2.88 -3.08
C GLN A 39 5.69 -2.99 -3.71
N ALA A 40 6.72 -3.15 -2.88
CA ALA A 40 8.08 -3.32 -3.37
C ALA A 40 8.23 -4.55 -4.29
N GLN A 41 7.59 -5.67 -3.94
CA GLN A 41 7.56 -6.87 -4.78
C GLN A 41 6.82 -6.63 -6.11
N ALA A 42 5.71 -5.91 -6.09
CA ALA A 42 4.97 -5.55 -7.30
C ALA A 42 5.80 -4.65 -8.23
N ASP A 43 6.57 -3.73 -7.66
CA ASP A 43 7.43 -2.83 -8.46
C ASP A 43 8.61 -3.57 -9.09
N VAL A 44 9.21 -4.54 -8.38
CA VAL A 44 10.21 -5.46 -8.97
C VAL A 44 9.59 -6.29 -10.10
N ALA A 45 8.42 -6.90 -9.87
CA ALA A 45 7.75 -7.71 -10.90
C ALA A 45 7.40 -6.88 -12.16
N ARG A 46 7.02 -5.61 -12.00
CA ARG A 46 6.79 -4.69 -13.13
C ARG A 46 8.06 -4.42 -13.92
N ALA A 47 9.18 -4.21 -13.22
CA ALA A 47 10.48 -4.01 -13.87
C ALA A 47 10.93 -5.26 -14.63
N ASP A 48 10.76 -6.45 -14.03
CA ASP A 48 11.07 -7.73 -14.67
C ASP A 48 10.23 -7.96 -15.93
N LEU A 49 8.92 -7.67 -15.88
CA LEU A 49 8.04 -7.74 -17.04
C LEU A 49 8.47 -6.77 -18.15
N ALA A 50 8.87 -5.54 -17.82
CA ALA A 50 9.36 -4.59 -18.80
C ALA A 50 10.67 -5.06 -19.45
N SER A 51 11.60 -5.59 -18.65
CA SER A 51 12.86 -6.19 -19.12
C SER A 51 12.60 -7.37 -20.06
N LEU A 52 11.69 -8.27 -19.68
CA LEU A 52 11.30 -9.42 -20.51
C LEU A 52 10.67 -8.96 -21.83
N LYS A 53 9.76 -7.98 -21.80
CA LYS A 53 9.16 -7.40 -23.02
C LYS A 53 10.22 -6.82 -23.96
N SER A 54 11.22 -6.10 -23.43
CA SER A 54 12.33 -5.56 -24.24
C SER A 54 13.11 -6.68 -24.91
N ARG A 55 13.51 -7.71 -24.15
CA ARG A 55 14.27 -8.86 -24.68
C ARG A 55 13.49 -9.63 -25.75
N VAL A 56 12.18 -9.80 -25.55
CA VAL A 56 11.31 -10.44 -26.55
C VAL A 56 11.24 -9.60 -27.81
N ALA A 57 11.08 -8.28 -27.69
CA ALA A 57 11.08 -7.39 -28.86
C ALA A 57 12.42 -7.41 -29.60
N GLU A 58 13.54 -7.43 -28.89
CA GLU A 58 14.89 -7.57 -29.47
C GLU A 58 15.04 -8.90 -30.22
N LEU A 59 14.59 -10.00 -29.63
CA LEU A 59 14.66 -11.33 -30.24
C LEU A 59 13.76 -11.43 -31.48
N LEU A 60 12.55 -10.89 -31.42
CA LEU A 60 11.64 -10.84 -32.57
C LEU A 60 12.21 -9.97 -33.70
N ASN A 61 12.80 -8.82 -33.36
CA ASN A 61 13.49 -7.98 -34.34
C ASN A 61 14.70 -8.69 -34.97
N ALA A 62 15.48 -9.45 -34.18
CA ALA A 62 16.58 -10.24 -34.71
C ALA A 62 16.07 -11.37 -35.61
N ALA A 63 15.00 -12.08 -35.21
CA ALA A 63 14.38 -13.13 -36.00
C ALA A 63 13.82 -12.61 -37.33
N ALA A 64 13.14 -11.44 -37.32
CA ALA A 64 12.62 -10.80 -38.53
C ALA A 64 13.73 -10.46 -39.55
N ARG A 65 14.95 -10.14 -39.10
CA ARG A 65 16.09 -9.92 -40.00
C ARG A 65 16.58 -11.21 -40.68
N HIS A 66 16.35 -12.36 -40.05
CA HIS A 66 16.80 -13.66 -40.53
C HIS A 66 15.68 -14.48 -41.18
N LEU A 67 14.41 -14.09 -41.02
CA LEU A 67 13.25 -14.76 -41.58
C LEU A 67 12.29 -13.74 -42.22
N PRO A 68 12.36 -13.54 -43.54
CA PRO A 68 11.66 -12.45 -44.24
C PRO A 68 10.13 -12.59 -44.30
N ASP A 69 9.56 -13.73 -43.89
CA ASP A 69 8.10 -13.98 -43.88
C ASP A 69 7.46 -13.87 -42.48
N LEU A 70 8.15 -13.28 -41.49
CA LEU A 70 7.55 -13.11 -40.16
C LEU A 70 6.48 -12.00 -40.18
N PRO A 71 5.24 -12.26 -39.73
CA PRO A 71 4.22 -11.23 -39.62
C PRO A 71 4.69 -10.14 -38.64
N ALA A 72 4.50 -8.88 -39.02
CA ALA A 72 4.88 -7.72 -38.21
C ALA A 72 4.13 -7.76 -36.87
N VAL A 73 4.87 -7.67 -35.77
CA VAL A 73 4.35 -7.74 -34.41
C VAL A 73 3.72 -6.39 -34.06
N GLU A 74 2.44 -6.38 -33.69
CA GLU A 74 1.79 -5.21 -33.08
C GLU A 74 2.60 -4.77 -31.85
N ALA A 75 2.94 -3.48 -31.80
CA ALA A 75 3.71 -2.92 -30.71
C ALA A 75 3.02 -3.20 -29.37
N PRO A 76 3.77 -3.53 -28.31
CA PRO A 76 3.17 -3.82 -27.01
C PRO A 76 2.36 -2.62 -26.54
N ASP A 77 1.10 -2.86 -26.16
CA ASP A 77 0.18 -1.85 -25.63
C ASP A 77 0.91 -0.94 -24.64
N ALA A 78 0.89 0.36 -24.94
CA ALA A 78 1.41 1.37 -24.04
C ALA A 78 0.69 1.22 -22.69
N PRO A 79 1.42 1.20 -21.55
CA PRO A 79 0.78 1.04 -20.26
C PRO A 79 -0.19 2.20 -20.03
N GLU A 80 -1.48 1.88 -20.00
CA GLU A 80 -2.54 2.79 -19.66
C GLU A 80 -2.26 3.32 -18.25
N ARG A 81 -1.76 4.56 -18.17
CA ARG A 81 -1.43 5.18 -16.89
C ARG A 81 -2.73 5.32 -16.09
N PRO A 82 -2.85 4.70 -14.91
CA PRO A 82 -4.03 4.90 -14.08
C PRO A 82 -4.14 6.39 -13.72
N ALA A 83 -5.31 6.98 -14.02
CA ALA A 83 -5.59 8.37 -13.69
C ALA A 83 -5.38 8.62 -12.17
N PRO A 84 -4.80 9.76 -11.77
CA PRO A 84 -4.61 10.07 -10.36
C PRO A 84 -5.98 10.11 -9.66
N ARG A 85 -6.23 9.16 -8.75
CA ARG A 85 -7.37 9.23 -7.82
C ARG A 85 -7.21 10.49 -6.98
N ARG A 86 -8.10 11.46 -7.22
CA ARG A 86 -8.21 12.70 -6.45
C ARG A 86 -8.45 12.33 -4.98
N ALA A 87 -7.48 12.60 -4.11
CA ALA A 87 -7.66 12.45 -2.68
C ALA A 87 -8.76 13.42 -2.22
N LEU A 88 -9.81 12.90 -1.60
CA LEU A 88 -10.83 13.72 -0.94
C LEU A 88 -10.18 14.49 0.22
N PRO A 89 -10.49 15.79 0.41
CA PRO A 89 -9.96 16.57 1.52
C PRO A 89 -10.46 15.98 2.85
N ALA A 90 -9.53 15.87 3.82
CA ALA A 90 -9.86 15.47 5.18
C ALA A 90 -10.82 16.48 5.83
N PRO A 91 -11.79 16.05 6.66
CA PRO A 91 -12.66 16.96 7.38
C PRO A 91 -11.84 17.84 8.33
N ALA A 92 -12.07 19.15 8.25
CA ALA A 92 -11.47 20.13 9.14
C ALA A 92 -11.93 19.86 10.58
N GLU A 93 -10.96 19.66 11.48
CA GLU A 93 -11.21 19.63 12.91
C GLU A 93 -11.66 21.02 13.38
N GLU A 94 -12.96 21.19 13.62
CA GLU A 94 -13.51 22.32 14.38
C GLU A 94 -13.01 22.22 15.83
N ARG A 95 -12.10 23.11 16.22
CA ARG A 95 -11.77 23.36 17.62
C ARG A 95 -12.87 24.24 18.22
N PRO A 96 -13.56 23.85 19.30
CA PRO A 96 -14.43 24.79 20.01
C PRO A 96 -13.58 25.81 20.76
N ALA A 97 -13.86 27.09 20.49
CA ALA A 97 -13.29 28.22 21.20
C ALA A 97 -13.70 28.17 22.68
N ARG A 98 -12.73 28.33 23.58
CA ARG A 98 -12.97 28.59 25.00
C ARG A 98 -13.71 29.93 25.13
N ALA A 99 -14.87 29.91 25.78
CA ALA A 99 -15.52 31.10 26.30
C ALA A 99 -14.72 31.66 27.48
N ALA A 100 -14.50 32.97 27.46
CA ALA A 100 -14.00 33.78 28.56
C ALA A 100 -15.17 34.34 29.37
#